data_AF-A0A7R9VNN7-F1
#
_entry.id   AF-A0A7R9VNN7-F1
#
_cell.length_a   1.000
_cell.length_b   1.000
_cell.length_c   1.000
_cell.angle_alpha   90.00
_cell.angle_beta   90.00
_cell.angle_gamma   90.00
#
_symmetry.space_group_name_H-M   'P 1'
#
loop_
_entity.id
_entity.type
_entity.pdbx_description
1 polymer ?
#
loop_
_entity_poly.entity_id
_entity_poly.type
_entity_poly.pdbx_seq_one_letter_code
_entity_poly.pdbx_strand_id
1 'polypeptide(L)'
;MRPFTARPGFRVLLVGAAFLGLSTPVIGVGDDVPMKKADRPKMDPKPKMPKVTHRVYLDIDIEGNKEESGRVVLGLFGEVAPKTAENFRALCACDKGKGKLSKKPLCYKGTKFHRIIPNFMIQGGDFTHGNGVGGESIYGGSFKDESFEVKHNKKFLLSMANTGPDSNGSQFFINTVKTSWLDKLNVAFGMVLDGEEVVKAIEHQGTNGGSPRGVVRITDSGELPV
;
A
#
# COMPACT_ATOMS: atom_id res chain seq x y z
N MET A 1 -11.16 -54.44 -14.33
CA MET A 1 -12.17 -53.66 -15.07
C MET A 1 -11.47 -52.56 -15.84
N ARG A 2 -12.11 -52.14 -16.94
CA ARG A 2 -11.53 -51.60 -18.17
C ARG A 2 -10.77 -50.26 -18.04
N PRO A 3 -9.93 -49.94 -19.06
CA PRO A 3 -8.82 -49.01 -19.01
C PRO A 3 -9.12 -47.63 -19.63
N PHE A 4 -8.18 -46.71 -19.42
CA PHE A 4 -8.06 -45.43 -20.13
C PHE A 4 -7.91 -45.64 -21.64
N THR A 5 -8.70 -44.91 -22.42
CA THR A 5 -8.65 -44.89 -23.89
C THR A 5 -7.69 -43.80 -24.38
N ALA A 6 -6.85 -44.19 -25.34
CA ALA A 6 -5.92 -43.33 -26.06
C ALA A 6 -6.63 -42.51 -27.15
N ARG A 7 -6.06 -41.37 -27.54
CA ARG A 7 -6.10 -40.90 -28.94
C ARG A 7 -4.73 -40.37 -29.40
N PRO A 8 -4.37 -40.56 -30.68
CA PRO A 8 -3.00 -40.47 -31.16
C PRO A 8 -2.72 -39.24 -32.07
N GLY A 9 -1.43 -38.90 -32.17
CA GLY A 9 -0.78 -38.50 -33.42
C GLY A 9 -0.89 -37.04 -33.88
N PHE A 10 0.25 -36.35 -34.00
CA PHE A 10 0.99 -36.34 -35.26
C PHE A 10 2.41 -35.76 -35.07
N ARG A 11 3.36 -36.37 -35.80
CA ARG A 11 4.80 -36.07 -35.79
C ARG A 11 5.13 -34.92 -36.74
N VAL A 12 6.20 -34.22 -36.38
CA VAL A 12 6.98 -33.24 -37.13
C VAL A 12 7.43 -33.79 -38.49
N LEU A 13 7.34 -32.97 -39.55
CA LEU A 13 8.13 -33.14 -40.77
C LEU A 13 8.76 -31.80 -41.15
N LEU A 14 10.10 -31.77 -41.11
CA LEU A 14 10.94 -30.73 -41.70
C LEU A 14 11.07 -31.02 -43.20
N VAL A 15 10.84 -30.02 -44.06
CA VAL A 15 11.43 -29.99 -45.41
C VAL A 15 11.84 -28.55 -45.70
N GLY A 16 13.15 -28.33 -45.84
CA GLY A 16 13.69 -27.13 -46.46
C GLY A 16 13.65 -27.24 -47.98
N ALA A 17 13.42 -26.12 -48.65
CA ALA A 17 13.72 -25.95 -50.07
C ALA A 17 14.00 -24.47 -50.36
N ALA A 18 14.95 -24.27 -51.27
CA ALA A 18 15.74 -23.07 -51.47
C ALA A 18 15.08 -22.01 -52.37
N PHE A 19 15.67 -20.82 -52.29
CA PHE A 19 15.43 -19.62 -53.08
C PHE A 19 15.38 -19.83 -54.59
N LEU A 20 14.45 -19.12 -55.26
CA LEU A 20 14.62 -18.59 -56.61
C LEU A 20 13.81 -17.28 -56.72
N GLY A 21 14.50 -16.20 -57.08
CA GLY A 21 13.96 -14.85 -57.09
C GLY A 21 13.13 -14.51 -58.33
N LEU A 22 12.09 -13.69 -58.11
CA LEU A 22 11.44 -12.86 -59.11
C LEU A 22 11.08 -11.53 -58.44
N SER A 23 11.56 -10.43 -59.00
CA SER A 23 11.23 -9.05 -58.59
C SER A 23 9.80 -8.68 -59.00
N THR A 24 9.10 -7.90 -58.18
CA THR A 24 8.06 -6.87 -58.52
C THR A 24 7.35 -6.40 -57.23
N PRO A 25 6.60 -5.29 -57.24
CA PRO A 25 7.04 -3.93 -56.93
C PRO A 25 6.60 -3.45 -55.54
N VAL A 26 7.23 -2.37 -55.05
CA VAL A 26 6.78 -1.63 -53.86
C VAL A 26 5.47 -0.88 -54.21
N ILE A 27 4.38 -1.24 -53.55
CA ILE A 27 3.09 -0.52 -53.49
C ILE A 27 2.76 -0.51 -52.00
N GLY A 28 2.81 0.59 -51.27
CA GLY A 28 2.14 1.85 -51.49
C GLY A 28 1.41 2.12 -50.16
N VAL A 29 1.83 3.16 -49.43
CA VAL A 29 1.26 3.59 -48.16
C VAL A 29 -0.23 3.85 -48.37
N GLY A 30 -1.08 3.02 -47.77
CA GLY A 30 -2.53 3.13 -47.84
C GLY A 30 -3.09 3.78 -46.58
N ASP A 31 -3.26 5.09 -46.67
CA ASP A 31 -4.24 5.96 -46.02
C ASP A 31 -4.66 5.67 -44.57
N ASP A 32 -4.18 6.55 -43.69
CA ASP A 32 -4.78 6.86 -42.39
C ASP A 32 -6.28 7.12 -42.55
N VAL A 33 -7.11 6.18 -42.08
CA VAL A 33 -8.54 6.44 -41.88
C VAL A 33 -8.66 7.48 -40.75
N PRO A 34 -9.16 8.71 -41.01
CA PRO A 34 -9.27 9.72 -39.98
C PRO A 34 -10.40 9.33 -39.03
N MET A 35 -10.04 8.82 -37.85
CA MET A 35 -11.00 8.65 -36.77
C MET A 35 -11.62 10.01 -36.41
N LYS A 36 -12.94 10.13 -36.55
CA LYS A 36 -13.69 11.32 -36.15
C LYS A 36 -13.45 11.58 -34.65
N LYS A 37 -13.18 12.84 -34.29
CA LYS A 37 -12.98 13.31 -32.89
C LYS A 37 -14.11 12.95 -31.90
N ALA A 38 -15.25 12.45 -32.37
CA ALA A 38 -16.46 12.23 -31.60
C ALA A 38 -16.51 10.88 -30.83
N ASP A 39 -15.65 9.91 -31.15
CA ASP A 39 -15.76 8.54 -30.60
C ASP A 39 -14.68 8.17 -29.58
N ARG A 40 -13.94 9.14 -29.04
CA ARG A 40 -13.12 8.85 -27.85
C ARG A 40 -14.04 8.62 -26.67
N PRO A 41 -14.06 7.42 -26.04
CA PRO A 41 -14.79 7.23 -24.80
C PRO A 41 -14.28 8.28 -23.81
N LYS A 42 -15.21 9.09 -23.27
CA LYS A 42 -14.89 10.01 -22.18
C LYS A 42 -14.31 9.17 -21.06
N MET A 43 -13.00 9.28 -20.87
CA MET A 43 -12.31 8.62 -19.78
C MET A 43 -12.99 9.12 -18.49
N ASP A 44 -13.55 8.20 -17.69
CA ASP A 44 -14.19 8.56 -16.44
C ASP A 44 -13.24 9.50 -15.66
N PRO A 45 -13.75 10.59 -15.07
CA PRO A 45 -12.91 11.51 -14.32
C PRO A 45 -12.14 10.69 -13.27
N LYS A 46 -10.81 10.82 -13.27
CA LYS A 46 -9.96 10.15 -12.28
C LYS A 46 -10.58 10.40 -10.89
N PRO A 47 -10.82 9.35 -10.09
CA PRO A 47 -11.45 9.51 -8.80
C PRO A 47 -10.67 10.54 -7.98
N LYS A 48 -11.34 11.63 -7.63
CA LYS A 48 -10.76 12.71 -6.84
C LYS A 48 -10.43 12.14 -5.47
N MET A 49 -9.19 12.29 -5.03
CA MET A 49 -8.80 11.87 -3.68
C MET A 49 -9.62 12.64 -2.64
N PRO A 50 -9.97 12.02 -1.50
CA PRO A 50 -10.62 12.73 -0.40
C PRO A 50 -9.77 13.90 0.08
N LYS A 51 -10.44 14.89 0.68
CA LYS A 51 -9.79 16.05 1.25
C LYS A 51 -8.93 15.64 2.45
N VAL A 52 -7.71 16.16 2.50
CA VAL A 52 -6.83 16.05 3.67
C VAL A 52 -7.32 17.03 4.72
N THR A 53 -7.63 16.54 5.92
CA THR A 53 -8.13 17.36 7.04
C THR A 53 -7.15 17.45 8.20
N HIS A 54 -6.16 16.56 8.26
CA HIS A 54 -5.07 16.58 9.23
C HIS A 54 -3.76 16.21 8.53
N ARG A 55 -2.65 16.75 9.02
CA ARG A 55 -1.29 16.37 8.59
C ARG A 55 -0.54 15.85 9.79
N VAL A 56 0.14 14.72 9.64
CA VAL A 56 0.99 14.14 10.68
C VAL A 56 2.34 13.77 10.08
N TYR A 57 3.35 13.60 10.92
CA TYR A 57 4.67 13.15 10.49
C TYR A 57 5.16 11.95 11.29
N LEU A 58 6.02 11.17 10.65
CA LEU A 58 6.82 10.12 11.25
C LEU A 58 8.29 10.37 10.86
N ASP A 59 9.16 10.60 11.83
CA ASP A 59 10.61 10.63 11.61
C ASP A 59 11.15 9.20 11.70
N ILE A 60 11.80 8.75 10.63
CA ILE A 60 12.22 7.37 10.44
C ILE A 60 13.72 7.26 10.55
N ASP A 61 14.17 6.30 11.34
CA ASP A 61 15.55 5.82 11.37
C ASP A 61 15.61 4.39 10.82
N ILE A 62 16.43 4.21 9.79
CA ILE A 62 16.77 2.91 9.20
C ILE A 62 18.17 2.53 9.71
N GLU A 63 18.24 1.49 10.54
CA GLU A 63 19.49 1.05 11.15
C GLU A 63 20.51 0.69 10.07
N GLY A 64 21.71 1.28 10.18
CA GLY A 64 22.79 1.10 9.21
C GLY A 64 22.63 1.89 7.91
N ASN A 65 21.58 2.70 7.76
CA ASN A 65 21.30 3.46 6.54
C ASN A 65 20.76 4.88 6.84
N LYS A 66 21.60 5.70 7.48
CA LYS A 66 21.23 7.06 7.90
C LYS A 66 20.94 8.03 6.75
N GLU A 67 21.49 7.77 5.56
CA GLU A 67 21.32 8.64 4.39
C GLU A 67 19.92 8.50 3.78
N GLU A 68 19.28 7.34 3.94
CA GLU A 68 17.90 7.10 3.50
C GLU A 68 16.86 7.21 4.63
N SER A 69 17.31 7.45 5.86
CA SER A 69 16.46 7.88 6.99
C SER A 69 15.87 9.27 6.72
N GLY A 70 14.67 9.55 7.22
CA GLY A 70 14.03 10.84 6.97
C GLY A 70 12.60 10.94 7.48
N ARG A 71 11.93 12.02 7.12
CA ARG A 71 10.56 12.31 7.54
C ARG A 71 9.56 11.83 6.49
N VAL A 72 8.51 11.16 6.93
CA VAL A 72 7.32 10.88 6.12
C VAL A 72 6.18 11.76 6.61
N VAL A 73 5.58 12.56 5.72
CA VAL A 73 4.39 13.36 6.03
C VAL A 73 3.17 12.66 5.47
N LEU A 74 2.16 12.46 6.31
CA LEU A 74 0.92 11.77 5.98
C LEU A 74 -0.26 12.73 6.10
N GLY A 75 -1.14 12.71 5.10
CA GLY A 75 -2.42 13.40 5.10
C GLY A 75 -3.53 12.44 5.47
N LEU A 76 -4.42 12.84 6.38
CA LEU A 76 -5.53 12.01 6.85
C LEU A 76 -6.86 12.52 6.28
N PHE A 77 -7.74 11.59 5.92
CA PHE A 77 -9.05 11.84 5.33
C PHE A 77 -10.15 11.91 6.39
N GLY A 78 -10.08 12.90 7.29
CA GLY A 78 -11.00 12.99 8.44
C GLY A 78 -12.46 13.30 8.09
N GLU A 79 -12.75 13.76 6.87
CA GLU A 79 -14.14 13.87 6.39
C GLU A 79 -14.74 12.50 6.01
N VAL A 80 -13.91 11.54 5.61
CA VAL A 80 -14.35 10.19 5.18
C VAL A 80 -14.30 9.18 6.33
N ALA A 81 -13.26 9.24 7.16
CA ALA A 81 -13.05 8.34 8.28
C ALA A 81 -12.60 9.13 9.54
N PRO A 82 -13.49 9.94 10.14
CA PRO A 82 -13.13 10.84 11.24
C PRO A 82 -12.57 10.12 12.46
N LYS A 83 -13.15 8.98 12.89
CA LYS A 83 -12.65 8.24 14.06
C LYS A 83 -11.31 7.57 13.78
N THR A 84 -11.13 7.04 12.58
CA THR A 84 -9.89 6.39 12.15
C THR A 84 -8.76 7.42 12.05
N ALA A 85 -9.06 8.57 11.46
CA ALA A 85 -8.12 9.70 11.36
C ALA A 85 -7.74 10.24 12.74
N GLU A 86 -8.68 10.49 13.65
CA GLU A 86 -8.38 10.97 14.99
C GLU A 86 -7.59 9.94 15.81
N ASN A 87 -7.87 8.64 15.66
CA ASN A 87 -7.07 7.58 16.29
C ASN A 87 -5.61 7.67 15.87
N PHE A 88 -5.35 7.74 14.56
CA PHE A 88 -3.99 7.81 14.05
C PHE A 88 -3.30 9.12 14.43
N ARG A 89 -3.99 10.26 14.30
CA ARG A 89 -3.48 11.59 14.67
C ARG A 89 -3.05 11.64 16.14
N ALA A 90 -3.90 11.14 17.03
CA ALA A 90 -3.62 11.08 18.46
C ALA A 90 -2.45 10.17 18.81
N LEU A 91 -2.32 9.02 18.14
CA LEU A 91 -1.17 8.11 18.32
C LEU A 91 0.13 8.71 17.77
N CYS A 92 0.08 9.53 16.72
CA CYS A 92 1.23 10.32 16.26
C CYS A 92 1.60 11.41 17.26
N ALA A 93 0.62 12.18 17.76
CA ALA A 93 0.81 13.29 18.69
C ALA A 93 1.16 12.84 20.13
N CYS A 94 0.91 11.56 20.45
CA CYS A 94 1.17 10.98 21.77
C CYS A 94 0.45 11.71 22.92
N ASP A 95 -0.76 12.23 22.66
CA ASP A 95 -1.46 13.17 23.54
C ASP A 95 -2.61 12.57 24.36
N LYS A 96 -2.86 11.25 24.24
CA LYS A 96 -3.93 10.54 24.98
C LYS A 96 -3.43 9.79 26.22
N GLY A 97 -2.18 9.97 26.61
CA GLY A 97 -1.61 9.32 27.79
C GLY A 97 -1.40 7.81 27.60
N LYS A 98 -1.90 6.99 28.54
CA LYS A 98 -1.70 5.53 28.54
C LYS A 98 -2.96 4.79 28.07
N GLY A 99 -2.76 3.70 27.34
CA GLY A 99 -3.82 2.81 26.89
C GLY A 99 -4.57 2.20 28.07
N LYS A 100 -5.88 2.02 27.91
CA LYS A 100 -6.76 1.52 28.98
C LYS A 100 -6.42 0.07 29.30
N LEU A 101 -6.12 -0.73 28.28
CA LEU A 101 -5.83 -2.16 28.39
C LEU A 101 -4.33 -2.41 28.57
N SER A 102 -3.52 -1.87 27.66
CA SER A 102 -2.08 -2.13 27.60
C SER A 102 -1.27 -1.45 28.72
N LYS A 103 -1.82 -0.38 29.32
CA LYS A 103 -1.13 0.53 30.26
C LYS A 103 0.16 1.16 29.71
N LYS A 104 0.41 1.02 28.41
CA LYS A 104 1.55 1.62 27.70
C LYS A 104 1.14 2.96 27.09
N PRO A 105 2.09 3.89 26.85
CA PRO A 105 1.78 5.15 26.18
C PRO A 105 1.11 4.90 24.82
N LEU A 106 0.00 5.61 24.56
CA LEU A 106 -0.67 5.63 23.26
C LEU A 106 0.13 6.49 22.29
N CYS A 107 1.22 5.93 21.76
CA CYS A 107 2.24 6.72 21.07
C CYS A 107 3.01 5.88 20.03
N TYR A 108 3.18 6.43 18.82
CA TYR A 108 4.00 5.81 17.77
C TYR A 108 5.50 6.09 17.89
N LYS A 109 5.89 7.16 18.59
CA LYS A 109 7.30 7.42 18.90
C LYS A 109 7.94 6.22 19.60
N GLY A 110 9.08 5.77 19.07
CA GLY A 110 9.86 4.63 19.55
C GLY A 110 9.42 3.27 18.99
N THR A 111 8.29 3.21 18.27
CA THR A 111 7.80 1.98 17.65
C THR A 111 8.56 1.64 16.37
N LYS A 112 8.36 0.44 15.83
CA LYS A 112 9.05 -0.04 14.63
C LYS A 112 8.10 -0.56 13.57
N PHE A 113 8.56 -0.53 12.33
CA PHE A 113 7.97 -1.31 11.24
C PHE A 113 8.40 -2.76 11.43
N HIS A 114 7.45 -3.60 11.85
CA HIS A 114 7.73 -4.98 12.24
C HIS A 114 7.46 -5.97 11.09
N ARG A 115 6.77 -5.53 10.03
CA ARG A 115 6.51 -6.35 8.85
C ARG A 115 6.61 -5.51 7.58
N ILE A 116 7.53 -5.86 6.69
CA ILE A 116 7.83 -5.13 5.45
C ILE A 116 7.94 -6.15 4.32
N ILE A 117 7.03 -6.07 3.35
CA ILE A 117 6.98 -6.99 2.20
C ILE A 117 7.17 -6.15 0.92
N PRO A 118 8.30 -6.31 0.20
CA PRO A 118 8.54 -5.60 -1.05
C PRO A 118 7.46 -5.89 -2.10
N ASN A 119 7.10 -4.89 -2.89
CA ASN A 119 5.99 -4.89 -3.85
C ASN A 119 4.63 -5.18 -3.21
N PHE A 120 4.46 -4.81 -1.94
CA PHE A 120 3.20 -4.92 -1.24
C PHE A 120 2.97 -3.75 -0.29
N MET A 121 3.60 -3.77 0.89
CA MET A 121 3.35 -2.80 1.95
C MET A 121 4.41 -2.82 3.05
N ILE A 122 4.43 -1.73 3.83
CA ILE A 122 5.20 -1.58 5.06
C ILE A 122 4.22 -1.43 6.23
N GLN A 123 4.36 -2.24 7.29
CA GLN A 123 3.42 -2.32 8.41
C GLN A 123 4.11 -2.04 9.75
N GLY A 124 3.46 -1.19 10.55
CA GLY A 124 3.94 -0.71 11.84
C GLY A 124 2.79 -0.47 12.83
N GLY A 125 3.07 0.30 13.88
CA GLY A 125 2.06 0.77 14.82
C GLY A 125 1.73 -0.18 15.99
N ASP A 126 2.47 -1.27 16.15
CA ASP A 126 2.44 -2.07 17.38
C ASP A 126 3.38 -1.46 18.43
N PHE A 127 2.82 -0.60 19.29
CA PHE A 127 3.57 0.01 20.39
C PHE A 127 3.62 -0.86 21.66
N THR A 128 2.89 -1.97 21.70
CA THR A 128 2.83 -2.80 22.91
C THR A 128 3.81 -3.96 22.87
N HIS A 129 3.92 -4.68 21.77
CA HIS A 129 4.87 -5.80 21.63
C HIS A 129 5.91 -5.54 20.54
N GLY A 130 5.60 -4.66 19.58
CA GLY A 130 6.46 -4.38 18.44
C GLY A 130 6.65 -5.57 17.50
N ASN A 131 5.76 -6.56 17.51
CA ASN A 131 5.89 -7.78 16.70
C ASN A 131 4.65 -8.11 15.88
N GLY A 132 3.61 -7.26 15.93
CA GLY A 132 2.37 -7.41 15.18
C GLY A 132 1.26 -8.11 15.94
N VAL A 133 1.49 -8.58 17.17
CA VAL A 133 0.45 -9.16 18.04
C VAL A 133 -0.26 -8.09 18.87
N GLY A 134 0.38 -6.93 19.04
CA GLY A 134 -0.06 -5.88 19.95
C GLY A 134 -0.77 -4.70 19.31
N GLY A 135 -0.71 -3.58 20.02
CA GLY A 135 -1.41 -2.35 19.72
C GLY A 135 -2.74 -2.19 20.46
N GLU A 136 -3.19 -0.94 20.57
CA GLU A 136 -4.48 -0.56 21.17
C GLU A 136 -4.90 0.78 20.56
N SER A 137 -6.18 0.95 20.23
CA SER A 137 -6.70 2.25 19.80
C SER A 137 -6.84 3.22 20.97
N ILE A 138 -6.98 4.52 20.66
CA ILE A 138 -7.25 5.55 21.69
C ILE A 138 -8.62 5.37 22.36
N TYR A 139 -9.52 4.59 21.75
CA TYR A 139 -10.86 4.34 22.26
C TYR A 139 -10.87 3.23 23.34
N GLY A 140 -9.81 2.42 23.40
CA GLY A 140 -9.66 1.25 24.26
C GLY A 140 -9.90 -0.04 23.48
N GLY A 141 -8.89 -0.88 23.36
CA GLY A 141 -8.93 -2.09 22.54
C GLY A 141 -9.08 -1.78 21.05
N SER A 142 -9.93 -2.52 20.36
CA SER A 142 -10.22 -2.33 18.93
C SER A 142 -11.49 -1.48 18.67
N PHE A 143 -11.64 -0.99 17.45
CA PHE A 143 -12.83 -0.28 16.97
C PHE A 143 -13.27 -0.76 15.58
N LYS A 144 -14.53 -0.43 15.25
CA LYS A 144 -15.22 -0.87 14.03
C LYS A 144 -14.61 -0.32 12.74
N ASP A 145 -14.81 -1.03 11.65
CA ASP A 145 -14.49 -0.53 10.31
C ASP A 145 -15.40 0.67 9.99
N GLU A 146 -14.80 1.83 9.77
CA GLU A 146 -15.56 3.09 9.68
C GLU A 146 -16.07 3.38 8.25
N SER A 147 -15.20 3.25 7.25
CA SER A 147 -15.56 3.51 5.85
C SER A 147 -14.68 2.72 4.88
N PHE A 148 -15.27 2.25 3.78
CA PHE A 148 -14.58 1.61 2.66
C PHE A 148 -14.70 2.41 1.36
N GLU A 149 -14.97 3.72 1.47
CA GLU A 149 -15.10 4.61 0.31
C GLU A 149 -13.77 4.77 -0.44
N VAL A 150 -12.66 4.83 0.30
CA VAL A 150 -11.31 4.94 -0.28
C VAL A 150 -10.83 3.56 -0.69
N LYS A 151 -10.60 3.38 -1.99
CA LYS A 151 -10.04 2.15 -2.56
C LYS A 151 -8.52 2.19 -2.57
N HIS A 152 -7.89 1.03 -2.45
CA HIS A 152 -6.44 0.83 -2.55
C HIS A 152 -5.96 0.85 -4.01
N ASN A 153 -6.34 1.87 -4.76
CA ASN A 153 -6.17 1.95 -6.21
C ASN A 153 -4.82 2.54 -6.66
N LYS A 154 -3.99 3.00 -5.72
CA LYS A 154 -2.65 3.56 -5.95
C LYS A 154 -1.71 3.19 -4.79
N LYS A 155 -0.42 3.39 -5.02
CA LYS A 155 0.62 3.30 -3.98
C LYS A 155 0.51 4.46 -2.98
N PHE A 156 1.12 4.26 -1.82
CA PHE A 156 1.29 5.24 -0.75
C PHE A 156 0.00 5.71 -0.08
N LEU A 157 -0.99 4.84 -0.05
CA LEU A 157 -2.17 4.96 0.79
C LEU A 157 -1.88 4.39 2.18
N LEU A 158 -2.35 5.12 3.20
CA LEU A 158 -2.32 4.73 4.59
C LEU A 158 -3.62 4.02 4.94
N SER A 159 -3.51 2.84 5.55
CA SER A 159 -4.65 1.98 5.87
C SER A 159 -4.46 1.23 7.17
N MET A 160 -5.57 0.89 7.84
CA MET A 160 -5.57 0.14 9.09
C MET A 160 -5.21 -1.33 8.84
N ALA A 161 -4.31 -1.88 9.64
CA ALA A 161 -4.16 -3.33 9.76
C ALA A 161 -5.20 -3.85 10.77
N ASN A 162 -5.76 -5.02 10.49
CA ASN A 162 -6.77 -5.67 11.33
C ASN A 162 -6.59 -7.19 11.30
N THR A 163 -7.29 -7.90 12.18
CA THR A 163 -7.32 -9.37 12.29
C THR A 163 -8.68 -9.94 11.88
N GLY A 164 -9.42 -9.21 11.04
CA GLY A 164 -10.81 -9.50 10.68
C GLY A 164 -11.71 -8.26 10.82
N PRO A 165 -13.00 -8.39 10.49
CA PRO A 165 -13.95 -7.28 10.58
C PRO A 165 -13.97 -6.63 11.96
N ASP A 166 -14.08 -5.31 12.00
CA ASP A 166 -14.24 -4.50 13.22
C ASP A 166 -13.12 -4.65 14.28
N SER A 167 -11.89 -4.96 13.84
CA SER A 167 -10.75 -5.20 14.73
C SER A 167 -9.61 -4.17 14.59
N ASN A 168 -9.93 -2.93 14.23
CA ASN A 168 -8.95 -1.87 14.06
C ASN A 168 -8.35 -1.43 15.41
N GLY A 169 -7.03 -1.40 15.53
CA GLY A 169 -6.31 -0.99 16.75
C GLY A 169 -5.43 0.22 16.51
N SER A 170 -4.12 0.04 16.69
CA SER A 170 -3.10 1.04 16.34
C SER A 170 -2.22 0.62 15.17
N GLN A 171 -2.29 -0.63 14.72
CA GLN A 171 -1.46 -1.08 13.62
C GLN A 171 -1.98 -0.53 12.28
N PHE A 172 -1.04 -0.17 11.43
CA PHE A 172 -1.31 0.42 10.12
C PHE A 172 -0.31 -0.12 9.10
N PHE A 173 -0.64 0.06 7.83
CA PHE A 173 0.30 -0.14 6.74
C PHE A 173 0.24 1.00 5.73
N ILE A 174 1.35 1.19 5.02
CA ILE A 174 1.43 2.01 3.81
C ILE A 174 1.70 1.06 2.65
N ASN A 175 0.83 1.04 1.64
CA ASN A 175 1.04 0.19 0.47
C ASN A 175 2.09 0.80 -0.47
N THR A 176 2.90 -0.03 -1.13
CA THR A 176 3.94 0.42 -2.08
C THR A 176 3.57 0.16 -3.52
N VAL A 177 2.53 -0.65 -3.73
CA VAL A 177 1.87 -0.92 -5.01
C VAL A 177 0.35 -0.74 -4.87
N LYS A 178 -0.39 -0.84 -5.97
CA LYS A 178 -1.85 -0.95 -5.93
C LYS A 178 -2.25 -2.28 -5.26
N THR A 179 -3.11 -2.23 -4.24
CA THR A 179 -3.50 -3.41 -3.43
C THR A 179 -5.03 -3.57 -3.38
N SER A 180 -5.69 -3.59 -4.53
CA SER A 180 -7.17 -3.59 -4.61
C SER A 180 -7.85 -4.83 -4.01
N TRP A 181 -7.12 -5.90 -3.74
CA TRP A 181 -7.64 -7.06 -3.01
C TRP A 181 -7.89 -6.77 -1.52
N LEU A 182 -7.41 -5.65 -0.99
CA LEU A 182 -7.70 -5.18 0.37
C LEU A 182 -8.92 -4.24 0.44
N ASP A 183 -9.53 -3.92 -0.70
CA ASP A 183 -10.74 -3.10 -0.74
C ASP A 183 -11.86 -3.79 0.05
N LYS A 184 -12.54 -3.03 0.91
CA LYS A 184 -13.58 -3.52 1.85
C LYS A 184 -13.10 -4.47 2.95
N LEU A 185 -11.80 -4.74 3.03
CA LEU A 185 -11.20 -5.53 4.11
C LEU A 185 -10.44 -4.63 5.09
N ASN A 186 -9.80 -3.58 4.58
CA ASN A 186 -9.06 -2.62 5.38
C ASN A 186 -9.55 -1.21 5.10
N VAL A 187 -9.68 -0.40 6.16
CA VAL A 187 -10.08 1.00 6.07
C VAL A 187 -8.88 1.83 5.62
N ALA A 188 -8.90 2.34 4.38
CA ALA A 188 -7.93 3.32 3.91
C ALA A 188 -8.37 4.72 4.33
N PHE A 189 -7.50 5.44 5.05
CA PHE A 189 -7.86 6.68 5.73
C PHE A 189 -6.85 7.81 5.56
N GLY A 190 -5.81 7.62 4.74
CA GLY A 190 -4.85 8.67 4.46
C GLY A 190 -3.93 8.35 3.27
N MET A 191 -2.94 9.20 3.06
CA MET A 191 -1.89 9.01 2.06
C MET A 191 -0.60 9.71 2.44
N VAL A 192 0.52 9.26 1.87
CA VAL A 192 1.79 10.00 1.91
C VAL A 192 1.65 11.29 1.11
N LEU A 193 2.07 12.40 1.71
CA LEU A 193 2.15 13.72 1.10
C LEU A 193 3.60 14.08 0.75
N ASP A 194 4.55 13.63 1.56
CA ASP A 194 5.98 13.85 1.41
C ASP A 194 6.76 12.69 2.04
N GLY A 195 7.99 12.44 1.57
CA GLY A 195 8.83 11.32 2.04
C GLY A 195 8.57 9.99 1.32
N GLU A 196 8.16 10.00 0.04
CA GLU A 196 7.95 8.76 -0.73
C GLU A 196 9.25 7.93 -0.87
N GLU A 197 10.39 8.60 -0.98
CA GLU A 197 11.72 8.00 -1.01
C GLU A 197 12.07 7.28 0.29
N VAL A 198 11.69 7.84 1.45
CA VAL A 198 11.86 7.19 2.75
C VAL A 198 10.98 5.94 2.81
N VAL A 199 9.72 6.00 2.35
CA VAL A 199 8.84 4.82 2.30
C VAL A 199 9.43 3.70 1.42
N LYS A 200 10.04 4.03 0.29
CA LYS A 200 10.74 3.05 -0.56
C LYS A 200 12.01 2.52 0.10
N ALA A 201 12.76 3.35 0.81
CA ALA A 201 13.94 2.90 1.55
C ALA A 201 13.55 1.91 2.67
N ILE A 202 12.44 2.14 3.37
CA ILE A 202 11.86 1.18 4.32
C ILE A 202 11.49 -0.11 3.59
N GLU A 203 10.82 -0.02 2.43
CA GLU A 203 10.45 -1.19 1.62
C GLU A 203 11.66 -2.04 1.23
N HIS A 204 12.80 -1.41 0.87
CA HIS A 204 14.04 -2.11 0.55
C HIS A 204 14.62 -2.89 1.73
N GLN A 205 14.23 -2.60 2.97
CA GLN A 205 14.58 -3.41 4.14
C GLN A 205 13.73 -4.68 4.26
N GLY A 206 12.70 -4.84 3.45
CA GLY A 206 11.74 -5.95 3.54
C GLY A 206 12.20 -7.26 2.94
N THR A 207 11.55 -8.34 3.36
CA THR A 207 11.73 -9.69 2.81
C THR A 207 10.40 -10.28 2.37
N ASN A 208 10.42 -11.33 1.55
CA ASN A 208 9.19 -12.01 1.14
C ASN A 208 8.40 -12.59 2.33
N GLY A 209 9.09 -12.93 3.43
CA GLY A 209 8.47 -13.39 4.67
C GLY A 209 7.93 -12.27 5.56
N GLY A 210 8.20 -11.00 5.22
CA GLY A 210 7.79 -9.82 5.97
C GLY A 210 8.76 -9.40 7.07
N SER A 211 9.63 -10.27 7.57
CA SER A 211 10.64 -9.87 8.57
C SER A 211 11.65 -8.89 7.95
N PRO A 212 11.84 -7.68 8.52
CA PRO A 212 12.84 -6.72 8.04
C PRO A 212 14.28 -7.22 8.19
N ARG A 213 15.18 -6.82 7.28
CA ARG A 213 16.64 -7.12 7.35
C ARG A 213 17.34 -6.32 8.45
N GLY A 214 16.88 -5.11 8.72
CA GLY A 214 17.40 -4.22 9.76
C GLY A 214 16.24 -3.55 10.51
N VAL A 215 16.54 -2.94 11.65
CA VAL A 215 15.52 -2.24 12.43
C VAL A 215 15.14 -0.94 11.74
N VAL A 216 13.83 -0.75 11.49
CA VAL A 216 13.26 0.51 11.01
C VAL A 216 12.37 1.08 12.11
N ARG A 217 12.74 2.23 12.67
CA ARG A 217 12.10 2.83 13.85
C ARG A 217 11.50 4.19 13.54
N ILE A 218 10.37 4.48 14.16
CA ILE A 218 9.80 5.82 14.25
C ILE A 218 10.49 6.51 15.45
N THR A 219 11.43 7.41 15.21
CA THR A 219 12.21 8.09 16.26
C THR A 219 11.47 9.29 16.84
N ASP A 220 10.61 9.92 16.05
CA ASP A 220 9.70 10.97 16.47
C ASP A 220 8.41 10.94 15.63
N SER A 221 7.33 11.48 16.17
CA SER A 221 6.05 11.59 15.47
C SER A 221 5.23 12.74 16.05
N GLY A 222 4.31 13.28 15.24
CA GLY A 222 3.45 14.35 15.72
C GLY A 222 2.46 14.84 14.67
N GLU A 223 1.73 15.87 15.05
CA GLU A 223 0.80 16.59 14.17
C GLU A 223 1.47 17.84 13.59
N LEU A 224 1.07 18.19 12.36
CA LEU A 224 1.49 19.40 11.66
C LEU A 224 0.27 20.29 11.38
N PRO A 225 0.45 21.62 11.29
CA PRO A 225 -0.58 22.52 10.79
C PRO A 225 -1.05 22.10 9.40
N VAL A 226 -2.37 22.20 9.17
CA VAL A 226 -3.03 21.89 7.89
C VAL A 226 -2.91 23.05 6.93
#